data_AF-A0A1A8E5U9-F1
#
_entry.id   AF-A0A1A8E5U9-F1
#
_cell.length_a   1.000
_cell.length_b   1.000
_cell.length_c   1.000
_cell.angle_alpha   90.00
_cell.angle_beta   90.00
_cell.angle_gamma   90.00
#
_symmetry.space_group_name_H-M   'P 1'
#
loop_
_entity.id
_entity.type
_entity.pdbx_description
1 polymer ?
#
loop_
_entity_poly.entity_id
_entity_poly.type
_entity_poly.pdbx_seq_one_letter_code
_entity_poly.pdbx_strand_id
1 'polypeptide(L)'
;FEGRYVAQFLLYLKMEVGQGAAEAIRKVYGQIYRVGSALEILYPFSGSSQDWADAQGIPMAYTFELRDNETFSFLLPEDQIQPTCEEAYSGALHIITYVHDKNFNGAIAETGATLWSMLLAVGVTLM
;
A
#
# COMPACT_ATOMS: atom_id res chain seq x y z
N PHE A 1 9.41 20.03 -22.03
CA PHE A 1 9.51 18.56 -22.09
C PHE A 1 9.56 18.05 -20.65
N GLU A 2 8.40 17.83 -20.02
CA GLU A 2 8.28 17.49 -18.60
C GLU A 2 7.29 16.33 -18.44
N GLY A 3 7.53 15.43 -17.47
CA GLY A 3 6.42 14.70 -16.82
C GLY A 3 6.38 13.17 -16.87
N ARG A 4 7.38 12.43 -17.37
CA ARG A 4 7.29 10.94 -17.40
C ARG A 4 7.97 10.17 -16.27
N TYR A 5 8.79 10.83 -15.44
CA TYR A 5 9.59 10.11 -14.44
C TYR A 5 8.90 9.94 -13.07
N VAL A 6 7.93 10.79 -12.73
CA VAL A 6 7.24 10.75 -11.41
C VAL A 6 6.25 9.57 -11.33
N ALA A 7 5.56 9.25 -12.42
CA ALA A 7 4.63 8.12 -12.49
C ALA A 7 5.34 6.76 -12.33
N GLN A 8 6.54 6.61 -12.91
CA GLN A 8 7.30 5.37 -12.81
C GLN A 8 7.72 5.06 -11.36
N PHE A 9 8.10 6.09 -10.60
CA PHE A 9 8.54 5.94 -9.21
C PHE A 9 7.37 5.58 -8.28
N LEU A 10 6.22 6.20 -8.48
CA LEU A 10 5.00 5.89 -7.72
C LEU A 10 4.47 4.50 -8.03
N LEU A 11 4.51 4.08 -9.31
CA LEU A 11 4.13 2.72 -9.70
C LEU A 11 5.05 1.68 -9.06
N TYR A 12 6.37 1.92 -9.05
CA TYR A 12 7.34 1.04 -8.39
C TYR A 12 7.03 0.87 -6.90
N LEU A 13 6.76 1.98 -6.21
CA LEU A 13 6.45 1.94 -4.78
C LEU A 13 5.13 1.22 -4.49
N LYS A 14 4.08 1.48 -5.29
CA LYS A 14 2.79 0.79 -5.18
C LYS A 14 2.95 -0.73 -5.36
N MET A 15 3.79 -1.14 -6.31
CA MET A 15 4.12 -2.54 -6.52
C MET A 15 4.88 -3.15 -5.34
N GLU A 16 5.88 -2.47 -4.79
CA GLU A 16 6.64 -2.94 -3.62
C GLU A 16 5.74 -3.17 -2.40
N VAL A 17 4.89 -2.19 -2.08
CA VAL A 17 3.94 -2.28 -0.96
C VAL A 17 2.89 -3.37 -1.21
N GLY A 18 2.41 -3.51 -2.45
CA GLY A 18 1.51 -4.60 -2.84
C GLY A 18 2.13 -5.99 -2.67
N GLN A 19 3.41 -6.16 -3.01
CA GLN A 19 4.13 -7.43 -2.79
C GLN A 19 4.30 -7.74 -1.29
N GLY A 20 4.55 -6.71 -0.48
CA GLY A 20 4.55 -6.85 0.99
C GLY A 20 3.19 -7.30 1.54
N ALA A 21 2.09 -6.77 0.99
CA ALA A 21 0.73 -7.19 1.34
C ALA A 21 0.44 -8.65 0.93
N ALA A 22 0.85 -9.07 -0.28
CA ALA A 22 0.70 -10.44 -0.75
C ALA A 22 1.50 -11.43 0.12
N GLU A 23 2.70 -11.05 0.55
CA GLU A 23 3.51 -11.84 1.49
C GLU A 23 2.85 -11.92 2.88
N ALA A 24 2.23 -10.83 3.35
CA ALA A 24 1.49 -10.81 4.61
C ALA A 24 0.26 -11.73 4.57
N ILE A 25 -0.46 -11.76 3.44
CA ILE A 25 -1.55 -12.72 3.18
C ILE A 25 -1.03 -14.16 3.22
N ARG A 26 0.04 -14.45 2.47
CA ARG A 26 0.63 -15.78 2.36
C ARG A 26 1.06 -16.35 3.71
N LYS A 27 1.50 -15.50 4.64
CA LYS A 27 1.92 -15.92 5.99
C LYS A 27 0.77 -16.42 6.88
N VAL A 28 -0.49 -16.11 6.58
CA VAL A 28 -1.63 -16.54 7.40
C VAL A 28 -1.96 -18.01 7.16
N TYR A 29 -2.38 -18.38 5.94
CA TYR A 29 -2.73 -19.76 5.58
C TYR A 29 -2.05 -20.28 4.30
N GLY A 30 -1.08 -19.56 3.74
CA GLY A 30 -0.33 -20.01 2.56
C GLY A 30 -0.91 -19.59 1.21
N GLN A 31 -1.99 -18.81 1.16
CA GLN A 31 -2.59 -18.39 -0.10
C GLN A 31 -1.63 -17.49 -0.90
N ILE A 32 -1.47 -17.80 -2.18
CA ILE A 32 -0.57 -17.07 -3.09
C ILE A 32 -1.40 -16.08 -3.91
N TYR A 33 -1.10 -14.79 -3.75
CA TYR A 33 -1.70 -13.71 -4.53
C TYR A 33 -0.71 -13.18 -5.57
N ARG A 34 -1.23 -12.79 -6.74
CA ARG A 34 -0.46 -12.10 -7.78
C ARG A 34 -0.63 -10.60 -7.61
N VAL A 35 0.46 -9.85 -7.74
CA VAL A 35 0.46 -8.38 -7.68
C VAL A 35 0.92 -7.86 -9.03
N GLY A 36 0.17 -6.91 -9.60
CA GLY A 36 0.44 -6.33 -10.91
C GLY A 36 -0.58 -5.26 -11.26
N SER A 37 -0.37 -4.59 -12.38
CA SER A 37 -1.41 -3.72 -12.94
C SER A 37 -2.59 -4.57 -13.43
N ALA A 38 -3.81 -4.03 -13.35
CA ALA A 38 -5.00 -4.77 -13.78
C ALA A 38 -4.91 -5.26 -15.24
N LEU A 39 -4.24 -4.49 -16.10
CA LEU A 39 -3.93 -4.86 -17.48
C LEU A 39 -3.10 -6.16 -17.59
N GLU A 40 -2.16 -6.39 -16.67
CA GLU A 40 -1.24 -7.53 -16.69
C GLU A 40 -1.83 -8.79 -16.03
N ILE A 41 -2.64 -8.61 -14.98
CA ILE A 41 -3.11 -9.74 -14.16
C ILE A 41 -4.55 -10.15 -14.44
N LEU A 42 -5.38 -9.25 -14.97
CA LEU A 42 -6.80 -9.49 -15.27
C LEU A 42 -7.09 -9.30 -16.75
N TYR A 43 -7.47 -8.09 -17.16
CA TYR A 43 -7.81 -7.70 -18.52
C TYR A 43 -7.78 -6.16 -18.65
N PRO A 44 -7.66 -5.61 -19.88
CA PRO A 44 -7.77 -4.18 -20.09
C PRO A 44 -9.18 -3.66 -19.77
N PHE A 45 -9.29 -2.67 -18.87
CA PHE A 45 -10.53 -1.95 -18.61
C PHE A 45 -10.26 -0.48 -18.24
N SER A 46 -11.32 0.32 -18.17
CA SER A 46 -11.28 1.69 -17.67
C SER A 46 -12.53 2.02 -16.85
N GLY A 47 -12.44 3.07 -16.03
CA GLY A 47 -13.56 3.57 -15.23
C GLY A 47 -13.73 2.87 -13.89
N SER A 48 -12.69 2.20 -13.40
CA SER A 48 -12.69 1.60 -12.07
C SER A 48 -12.57 2.66 -10.96
N SER A 49 -12.91 2.27 -9.73
CA SER A 49 -12.64 3.09 -8.54
C SER A 49 -11.16 3.40 -8.37
N GLN A 50 -10.28 2.47 -8.78
CA GLN A 50 -8.83 2.69 -8.78
C GLN A 50 -8.43 3.79 -9.78
N ASP A 51 -8.97 3.77 -11.01
CA ASP A 51 -8.70 4.82 -12.01
C ASP A 51 -9.13 6.19 -11.50
N TRP A 52 -10.30 6.26 -10.84
CA TRP A 52 -10.78 7.49 -10.23
C TRP A 52 -9.86 7.97 -9.10
N ALA A 53 -9.44 7.07 -8.20
CA ALA A 53 -8.56 7.40 -7.08
C ALA A 53 -7.19 7.90 -7.57
N ASP A 54 -6.61 7.23 -8.57
CA ASP A 54 -5.36 7.66 -9.21
C ASP A 54 -5.53 9.05 -9.84
N ALA A 55 -6.68 9.34 -10.49
CA ALA A 55 -6.99 10.67 -11.03
C ALA A 55 -7.17 11.76 -9.96
N GLN A 56 -7.54 11.39 -8.72
CA GLN A 56 -7.56 12.30 -7.57
C GLN A 56 -6.18 12.48 -6.90
N GLY A 57 -5.14 11.79 -7.40
CA GLY A 57 -3.80 11.84 -6.81
C GLY A 57 -3.65 11.03 -5.53
N ILE A 58 -4.54 10.06 -5.27
CA ILE A 58 -4.41 9.13 -4.14
C ILE A 58 -3.35 8.08 -4.50
N PRO A 59 -2.17 8.07 -3.84
CA PRO A 59 -1.03 7.32 -4.33
C PRO A 59 -1.16 5.79 -4.11
N MET A 60 -1.91 5.38 -3.08
CA MET A 60 -1.99 4.00 -2.61
C MET A 60 -3.41 3.43 -2.75
N ALA A 61 -3.87 3.27 -3.99
CA ALA A 61 -5.18 2.68 -4.31
C ALA A 61 -5.04 1.23 -4.82
N TYR A 62 -5.67 0.26 -4.15
CA TYR A 62 -5.55 -1.16 -4.48
C TYR A 62 -6.91 -1.82 -4.66
N THR A 63 -6.97 -2.81 -5.55
CA THR A 63 -8.11 -3.72 -5.71
C THR A 63 -7.69 -5.10 -5.23
N PHE A 64 -8.52 -5.71 -4.38
CA PHE A 64 -8.32 -7.08 -3.89
C PHE A 64 -9.35 -7.99 -4.57
N GLU A 65 -8.87 -8.94 -5.36
CA GLU A 65 -9.65 -10.08 -5.83
C GLU A 65 -9.36 -11.25 -4.89
N LEU A 66 -10.35 -11.64 -4.08
CA LEU A 66 -10.17 -12.59 -2.97
C LEU A 66 -10.23 -14.04 -3.45
N ARG A 67 -10.32 -14.99 -2.51
CA ARG A 67 -10.49 -16.41 -2.83
C ARG A 67 -11.74 -16.63 -3.71
N ASP A 68 -11.73 -17.63 -4.58
CA ASP A 68 -10.70 -18.66 -4.79
C ASP A 68 -10.02 -18.56 -6.16
N ASN A 69 -9.33 -19.63 -6.59
CA ASN A 69 -8.77 -19.72 -7.94
C ASN A 69 -9.77 -20.38 -8.91
N GLU A 70 -10.96 -19.79 -9.00
CA GLU A 70 -12.07 -20.13 -9.90
C GLU A 70 -12.76 -21.49 -9.67
N THR A 71 -12.55 -22.16 -8.53
CA THR A 71 -13.19 -23.46 -8.26
C THR A 71 -14.67 -23.29 -7.89
N PHE A 72 -14.97 -22.29 -7.08
CA PHE A 72 -16.32 -21.93 -6.63
C PHE A 72 -16.82 -20.63 -7.24
N SER A 73 -15.95 -19.85 -7.90
CA SER A 73 -16.29 -18.55 -8.45
C SER A 73 -16.93 -17.68 -7.35
N PHE A 74 -18.15 -17.19 -7.56
CA PHE A 74 -18.87 -16.37 -6.57
C PHE A 74 -19.55 -17.17 -5.45
N LEU A 75 -19.54 -18.51 -5.49
CA LEU A 75 -20.21 -19.38 -4.52
C LEU A 75 -19.22 -20.03 -3.56
N LEU A 76 -18.29 -19.23 -3.03
CA LEU A 76 -17.29 -19.68 -2.07
C LEU A 76 -17.98 -20.29 -0.82
N PRO A 77 -17.56 -21.49 -0.35
CA PRO A 77 -18.15 -22.12 0.83
C PRO A 77 -18.06 -21.26 2.09
N GLU A 78 -19.06 -21.35 2.97
CA GLU A 78 -19.16 -20.54 4.19
C GLU A 78 -17.96 -20.73 5.13
N ASP A 79 -17.39 -21.93 5.19
CA ASP A 79 -16.21 -22.24 6.00
C ASP A 79 -14.91 -21.56 5.50
N GLN A 80 -14.92 -20.97 4.30
CA GLN A 80 -13.82 -20.18 3.76
C GLN A 80 -13.94 -18.68 4.05
N ILE A 81 -15.08 -18.21 4.58
CA ILE A 81 -15.29 -16.78 4.85
C ILE A 81 -14.26 -16.27 5.86
N GLN A 82 -14.17 -16.89 7.04
CA GLN A 82 -13.26 -16.45 8.09
C GLN A 82 -11.78 -16.52 7.63
N PRO A 83 -11.29 -17.64 7.05
CA PRO A 83 -9.92 -17.70 6.52
C PRO A 83 -9.61 -16.59 5.50
N THR A 84 -10.56 -16.29 4.61
CA THR A 84 -10.41 -15.25 3.58
C THR A 84 -10.35 -13.85 4.20
N CYS A 85 -11.18 -13.57 5.21
CA CYS A 85 -11.18 -12.29 5.90
C CYS A 85 -9.88 -12.07 6.70
N GLU A 86 -9.36 -13.07 7.39
CA GLU A 86 -8.12 -12.98 8.16
C GLU A 86 -6.90 -12.73 7.26
N GLU A 87 -6.85 -13.39 6.11
CA GLU A 87 -5.86 -13.14 5.06
C GLU A 87 -5.95 -11.73 4.52
N ALA A 88 -7.13 -11.33 4.04
CA ALA A 88 -7.35 -10.01 3.45
C ALA A 88 -7.02 -8.89 4.44
N TYR A 89 -7.38 -9.08 5.72
CA TYR A 89 -7.04 -8.15 6.79
C TYR A 89 -5.52 -8.01 6.96
N SER A 90 -4.76 -9.10 6.95
CA SER A 90 -3.29 -9.06 7.03
C SER A 90 -2.68 -8.23 5.90
N GLY A 91 -3.16 -8.42 4.66
CA GLY A 91 -2.73 -7.63 3.51
C GLY A 91 -3.10 -6.15 3.62
N ALA A 92 -4.34 -5.85 3.99
CA ALA A 92 -4.81 -4.48 4.18
C ALA A 92 -4.05 -3.76 5.31
N LEU A 93 -3.80 -4.44 6.43
CA LEU A 93 -3.05 -3.91 7.56
C LEU A 93 -1.61 -3.57 7.18
N HIS A 94 -0.96 -4.37 6.33
CA HIS A 94 0.36 -4.05 5.81
C HIS A 94 0.39 -2.71 5.06
N ILE A 95 -0.58 -2.50 4.15
CA ILE A 95 -0.71 -1.26 3.38
C ILE A 95 -1.00 -0.07 4.30
N ILE A 96 -1.94 -0.23 5.23
CA ILE A 96 -2.32 0.82 6.20
C ILE A 96 -1.12 1.20 7.06
N THR A 97 -0.37 0.22 7.56
CA THR A 97 0.83 0.45 8.38
C THR A 97 1.90 1.19 7.59
N TYR A 98 2.16 0.79 6.34
CA TYR A 98 3.09 1.50 5.47
C TYR A 98 2.71 2.98 5.29
N VAL A 99 1.43 3.25 4.98
CA VAL A 99 0.92 4.62 4.80
C VAL A 99 0.99 5.40 6.11
N HIS A 100 0.64 4.76 7.24
CA HIS A 100 0.73 5.37 8.55
C HIS A 100 2.17 5.79 8.86
N ASP A 101 3.11 4.85 8.80
CA ASP A 101 4.49 5.09 9.20
C ASP A 101 5.17 6.14 8.34
N LYS A 102 4.89 6.13 7.02
CA LYS A 102 5.41 7.13 6.10
C LYS A 102 4.93 8.55 6.41
N ASN A 103 3.70 8.71 6.88
CA ASN A 103 3.11 10.03 7.12
C ASN A 103 3.29 10.51 8.56
N PHE A 104 3.38 9.60 9.54
CA PHE A 104 3.31 9.95 10.95
C PHE A 104 4.61 9.70 11.73
N ASN A 105 5.53 8.83 11.25
CA ASN A 105 6.83 8.66 11.92
C ASN A 105 7.88 9.70 11.49
N GLY A 106 7.74 10.31 10.30
CA GLY A 106 8.61 11.40 9.84
C GLY A 106 8.49 12.68 10.67
N ALA A 107 7.30 12.97 11.18
CA ALA A 107 7.02 14.16 11.97
C ALA A 107 7.82 14.22 13.28
N ILE A 108 8.08 13.06 13.92
CA ILE A 108 8.86 12.98 15.16
C ILE A 108 10.33 13.31 14.89
N ALA A 109 10.87 12.85 13.75
CA ALA A 109 12.24 13.14 13.34
C ALA A 109 12.45 14.63 13.00
N GLU A 110 11.52 15.26 12.28
CA GLU A 110 11.57 16.70 11.98
C GLU A 110 11.45 17.56 13.24
N THR A 111 10.58 17.17 14.16
CA THR A 111 10.45 17.86 15.47
C THR A 111 11.75 17.76 16.27
N GLY A 112 12.41 16.60 16.24
CA GLY A 112 13.74 16.43 16.87
C GLY A 112 14.81 17.32 16.22
N ALA A 113 14.91 17.32 14.89
CA ALA A 113 15.91 18.10 14.16
C ALA A 113 15.74 19.61 14.35
N THR A 114 14.49 20.11 14.38
CA THR A 114 14.19 21.52 14.65
C THR A 114 14.55 21.91 16.09
N LEU A 115 14.24 21.06 17.07
CA LEU A 115 14.61 21.31 18.47
C LEU A 115 16.14 21.37 18.66
N TRP A 116 16.87 20.43 18.06
CA TRP A 116 18.34 20.42 18.08
C TRP A 116 18.95 21.66 17.41
N SER A 117 18.39 22.07 16.28
CA SER A 117 18.82 23.28 15.56
C SER A 117 18.56 24.55 16.39
N MET A 118 17.42 24.63 17.09
CA MET A 118 17.11 25.72 18.01
C MET A 118 18.07 25.75 19.21
N LEU A 119 18.36 24.60 19.81
CA LEU A 119 19.31 24.51 20.93
C LEU A 119 20.72 24.95 20.53
N LEU A 120 21.19 24.55 19.35
CA LEU A 120 22.47 25.02 18.80
C LEU A 120 22.46 26.54 18.56
N ALA A 121 21.39 27.09 17.98
CA ALA A 121 21.27 28.52 17.73
C ALA A 121 21.28 29.35 19.02
N VAL A 122 20.58 28.91 20.08
CA VAL A 122 20.60 29.57 21.39
C VAL A 122 21.99 29.50 22.03
N GLY A 123 22.66 28.35 21.96
CA GLY A 123 24.02 28.19 22.51
C GLY A 123 25.05 29.11 21.86
N VAL A 124 24.98 29.31 20.54
CA VAL A 124 25.89 30.22 19.80
C VAL A 124 25.60 31.69 20.10
N THR A 125 24.36 32.05 20.46
CA THR A 125 23.98 33.44 20.77
C THR A 125 24.33 33.85 22.21
N LEU A 126 24.65 32.88 23.07
CA LEU A 126 25.01 33.10 24.48
C LEU A 126 26.53 33.11 24.75
N MET A 127 27.37 33.03 23.71
CA MET A 127 28.83 33.19 23.76
C MET A 127 29.25 34.54 23.18
#